data_AF-K4GTS8-F1
#
_entry.id   AF-K4GTS8-F1
#
_cell.length_a   1.000
_cell.length_b   1.000
_cell.length_c   1.000
_cell.angle_alpha   90.00
_cell.angle_beta   90.00
_cell.angle_gamma   90.00
#
_symmetry.space_group_name_H-M   'P 1'
#
loop_
_entity.id
_entity.type
_entity.pdbx_description
1 polymer ?
#
loop_
_entity_poly.entity_id
_entity_poly.type
_entity_poly.pdbx_seq_one_letter_code
_entity_poly.pdbx_strand_id
1 'polypeptide(L)'
;ASAENIPDLPDDYSGSIEEVIHDCITGNMQRVNLTGKPPNILIYLGSDSKKVKFEEIKSIIMDCVDINAYTIYQLLEKQVLTVPWVDNALLLIIAESEPISDAVSKQFLAFMSKGGKILGLSSTFTFGGVKIKSKNEIMDKIQTLIFSKDKNNEIKLNALASGKFFEVDISEKLNPIKRLGYFDNPDKDMMIVDL
;
A
#
# COMPACT_ATOMS: atom_id res chain seq x y z
N ALA A 1 -10.16 61.36 -27.66
CA ALA A 1 -9.50 61.74 -26.40
C ALA A 1 -10.16 60.97 -25.27
N SER A 2 -9.33 60.43 -24.38
CA SER A 2 -9.63 59.86 -23.05
C SER A 2 -10.32 58.50 -22.96
N ALA A 3 -9.54 57.50 -22.53
CA ALA A 3 -9.85 56.68 -21.36
C ALA A 3 -8.51 56.26 -20.74
N GLU A 4 -8.08 57.01 -19.73
CA GLU A 4 -7.05 56.62 -18.76
C GLU A 4 -7.62 55.58 -17.77
N ASN A 5 -6.71 55.01 -16.97
CA ASN A 5 -6.90 54.16 -15.78
C ASN A 5 -7.03 52.65 -15.99
N ILE A 6 -5.89 51.97 -16.04
CA ILE A 6 -5.74 50.65 -15.41
C ILE A 6 -4.63 50.82 -14.35
N PRO A 7 -4.89 50.55 -13.06
CA PRO A 7 -3.86 50.66 -12.02
C PRO A 7 -2.88 49.48 -12.13
N ASP A 8 -1.58 49.77 -11.99
CA ASP A 8 -0.53 48.77 -11.88
C ASP A 8 -0.68 47.97 -10.57
N LEU A 9 -0.64 46.65 -10.69
CA LEU A 9 -0.68 45.73 -9.54
C LEU A 9 0.70 45.67 -8.88
N PRO A 10 0.79 45.63 -7.53
CA PRO A 10 2.07 45.47 -6.85
C PRO A 10 2.61 44.03 -7.00
N ASP A 11 3.86 43.92 -7.46
CA ASP A 11 4.67 42.71 -7.45
C ASP A 11 5.23 42.46 -6.05
N ASP A 12 4.42 41.89 -5.16
CA ASP A 12 4.88 41.42 -3.84
C ASP A 12 4.57 39.93 -3.66
N TYR A 13 5.44 39.07 -4.20
CA TYR A 13 5.46 37.65 -3.86
C TYR A 13 6.84 37.22 -3.37
N SER A 14 7.23 37.72 -2.18
CA SER A 14 8.22 37.05 -1.33
C SER A 14 7.48 36.30 -0.22
N GLY A 15 6.76 35.25 -0.59
CA GLY A 15 6.18 34.30 0.35
C GLY A 15 7.26 33.38 0.89
N SER A 16 7.97 33.82 1.93
CA SER A 16 8.68 32.93 2.84
C SER A 16 7.63 32.14 3.63
N ILE A 17 7.26 30.96 3.13
CA ILE A 17 6.43 30.02 3.89
C ILE A 17 7.34 29.32 4.90
N GLU A 18 7.56 30.00 6.03
CA GLU A 18 7.90 29.35 7.29
C GLU A 18 6.60 28.77 7.86
N GLU A 19 6.16 27.63 7.32
CA GLU A 19 5.11 26.83 7.94
C GLU A 19 5.74 25.83 8.91
N VAL A 20 5.53 26.14 10.18
CA VAL A 20 5.69 25.25 11.33
C VAL A 20 4.78 24.04 11.14
N ILE A 21 5.31 22.96 10.56
CA ILE A 21 4.60 21.67 10.45
C ILE A 21 5.25 20.67 11.41
N HIS A 22 4.47 20.43 12.46
CA HIS A 22 4.52 19.32 13.42
C HIS A 22 5.13 18.02 12.87
N ASP A 23 6.15 17.53 13.57
CA ASP A 23 6.81 16.22 13.36
C ASP A 23 5.80 15.07 13.31
N CYS A 24 5.38 14.66 12.11
CA CYS A 24 5.03 13.28 11.79
C CYS A 24 4.71 13.13 10.29
N ILE A 25 5.41 12.20 9.60
CA ILE A 25 5.14 11.67 8.24
C ILE A 25 5.85 12.37 7.05
N THR A 26 6.95 13.09 7.22
CA THR A 26 7.70 13.70 6.09
C THR A 26 9.00 13.00 5.68
N GLY A 27 9.43 11.95 6.38
CA GLY A 27 10.78 11.37 6.19
C GLY A 27 11.08 10.66 4.86
N ASN A 28 10.08 10.23 4.07
CA ASN A 28 10.31 9.35 2.91
C ASN A 28 9.62 9.79 1.59
N MET A 29 9.20 11.04 1.45
CA MET A 29 8.57 11.55 0.21
C MET A 29 9.58 12.00 -0.87
N GLN A 30 10.78 11.41 -0.92
CA GLN A 30 11.87 11.84 -1.82
C GLN A 30 11.92 11.11 -3.17
N ARG A 31 10.75 10.76 -3.72
CA ARG A 31 10.61 10.49 -5.16
C ARG A 31 9.79 11.62 -5.79
N VAL A 32 10.36 12.83 -5.75
CA VAL A 32 9.80 13.98 -6.47
C VAL A 32 10.05 13.75 -7.96
N ASN A 33 8.99 13.65 -8.76
CA ASN A 33 9.11 13.46 -10.21
C ASN A 33 9.67 14.74 -10.87
N LEU A 34 10.99 14.78 -11.07
CA LEU A 34 11.69 15.89 -11.73
C LEU A 34 11.34 16.08 -13.22
N THR A 35 10.63 15.11 -13.81
CA THR A 35 10.33 15.07 -15.25
C THR A 35 8.95 15.64 -15.61
N GLY A 36 8.15 16.06 -14.63
CA GLY A 36 6.78 16.55 -14.84
C GLY A 36 5.77 15.47 -15.24
N LYS A 37 6.19 14.21 -15.42
CA LYS A 37 5.28 13.08 -15.69
C LYS A 37 4.60 12.62 -14.40
N PRO A 38 3.29 12.29 -14.43
CA PRO A 38 2.61 11.66 -13.31
C PRO A 38 3.31 10.35 -12.88
N PRO A 39 3.39 10.01 -11.58
CA PRO A 39 3.95 8.74 -11.12
C PRO A 39 3.06 7.57 -11.56
N ASN A 40 3.66 6.39 -11.78
CA ASN A 40 2.89 5.20 -12.14
C ASN A 40 2.45 4.42 -10.91
N ILE A 41 1.19 3.97 -10.92
CA ILE A 41 0.66 2.92 -10.04
C ILE A 41 0.52 1.66 -10.89
N LEU A 42 1.07 0.54 -10.43
CA LEU A 42 1.00 -0.74 -11.12
C LEU A 42 0.06 -1.69 -10.39
N ILE A 43 -0.73 -2.46 -11.14
CA ILE A 43 -1.61 -3.51 -10.61
C ILE A 43 -1.14 -4.86 -11.15
N TYR A 44 -0.73 -5.76 -10.27
CA TYR A 44 -0.35 -7.14 -10.57
C TYR A 44 -1.48 -8.10 -10.14
N LEU A 45 -1.92 -8.92 -11.09
CA LEU A 45 -3.02 -9.90 -10.93
C LEU A 45 -2.56 -11.34 -11.14
N GLY A 46 -1.24 -11.60 -11.00
CA GLY A 46 -0.64 -12.90 -11.29
C GLY A 46 -0.81 -13.34 -12.74
N SER A 47 -1.05 -14.64 -12.90
CA SER A 47 -1.29 -15.25 -14.22
C SER A 47 -2.70 -14.97 -14.74
N ASP A 48 -3.63 -14.59 -13.85
CA ASP A 48 -5.00 -14.21 -14.19
C ASP A 48 -5.05 -12.79 -14.78
N SER A 49 -4.74 -12.68 -16.07
CA SER A 49 -4.79 -11.41 -16.81
C SER A 49 -6.20 -10.96 -17.20
N LYS A 50 -7.27 -11.42 -16.52
CA LYS A 50 -8.65 -11.04 -16.82
C LYS A 50 -8.82 -9.52 -16.78
N LYS A 51 -9.02 -8.94 -17.95
CA LYS A 51 -9.26 -7.50 -18.16
C LYS A 51 -10.36 -6.94 -17.26
N VAL A 52 -11.40 -7.74 -16.96
CA VAL A 52 -12.51 -7.34 -16.08
C VAL A 52 -12.02 -6.99 -14.67
N LYS A 53 -11.26 -7.88 -14.02
CA LYS A 53 -10.73 -7.65 -12.66
C LYS A 53 -9.82 -6.43 -12.59
N PHE A 54 -9.01 -6.21 -13.63
CA PHE A 54 -8.14 -5.04 -13.71
C PHE A 54 -8.95 -3.74 -13.71
N GLU A 55 -9.98 -3.62 -14.55
CA GLU A 55 -10.79 -2.41 -14.61
C GLU A 55 -11.60 -2.19 -13.31
N GLU A 56 -12.08 -3.26 -12.66
CA GLU A 56 -12.74 -3.17 -11.35
C GLU A 56 -11.82 -2.58 -10.28
N ILE A 57 -10.61 -3.13 -10.11
CA ILE A 57 -9.64 -2.63 -9.14
C ILE A 57 -9.22 -1.20 -9.51
N LYS A 58 -8.94 -0.95 -10.80
CA LYS A 58 -8.57 0.38 -11.28
C LYS A 58 -9.64 1.42 -10.95
N SER A 59 -10.92 1.11 -11.15
CA SER A 59 -12.03 2.01 -10.82
C SER A 59 -12.01 2.38 -9.34
N ILE A 60 -11.87 1.39 -8.45
CA ILE A 60 -11.81 1.63 -6.99
C ILE A 60 -10.61 2.50 -6.63
N ILE A 61 -9.45 2.28 -7.25
CA ILE A 61 -8.26 3.09 -6.98
C ILE A 61 -8.45 4.51 -7.49
N MET A 62 -9.08 4.72 -8.65
CA MET A 62 -9.39 6.06 -9.17
C MET A 62 -10.33 6.86 -8.25
N ASP A 63 -11.18 6.19 -7.48
CA ASP A 63 -12.01 6.86 -6.46
C ASP A 63 -11.21 7.27 -5.21
N CYS A 64 -10.01 6.70 -5.02
CA CYS A 64 -9.17 6.91 -3.84
C CYS A 64 -7.99 7.87 -4.08
N VAL A 65 -7.65 8.17 -5.34
CA VAL A 65 -6.49 9.00 -5.70
C VAL A 65 -6.90 10.12 -6.67
N ASP A 66 -6.13 11.21 -6.71
CA ASP A 66 -6.34 12.22 -7.74
C ASP A 66 -6.01 11.61 -9.13
N ILE A 67 -7.05 11.47 -9.94
CA ILE A 67 -6.99 10.89 -11.28
C ILE A 67 -6.04 11.65 -12.23
N ASN A 68 -5.74 12.92 -11.94
CA ASN A 68 -4.83 13.72 -12.75
C ASN A 68 -3.37 13.62 -12.26
N ALA A 69 -3.17 13.10 -11.05
CA ALA A 69 -1.87 13.02 -10.43
C ALA A 69 -1.13 11.70 -10.74
N TYR A 70 -1.81 10.65 -11.19
CA TYR A 70 -1.23 9.31 -11.37
C TYR A 70 -1.64 8.63 -12.67
N THR A 71 -0.76 7.77 -13.19
CA THR A 71 -1.11 6.87 -14.29
C THR A 71 -1.18 5.43 -13.79
N ILE A 72 -2.29 4.73 -14.07
CA ILE A 72 -2.53 3.36 -13.57
C ILE A 72 -2.39 2.34 -14.70
N TYR A 73 -1.48 1.38 -14.53
CA TYR A 73 -1.21 0.32 -15.52
C TYR A 73 -1.29 -1.08 -14.90
N GLN A 74 -1.63 -2.06 -15.72
CA GLN A 74 -1.48 -3.47 -15.36
C GLN A 74 -0.01 -3.90 -15.55
N LEU A 75 0.57 -4.55 -14.54
CA LEU A 75 1.85 -5.24 -14.63
C LEU A 75 1.59 -6.73 -14.87
N LEU A 76 1.86 -7.21 -16.07
CA LEU A 76 1.72 -8.62 -16.42
C LEU A 76 2.86 -9.43 -15.85
N GLU A 77 2.61 -10.69 -15.50
CA GLU A 77 3.65 -11.58 -14.94
C GLU A 77 4.91 -11.67 -15.81
N LYS A 78 4.76 -11.80 -17.13
CA LYS A 78 5.88 -11.80 -18.09
C LYS A 78 6.71 -10.51 -18.09
N GLN A 79 6.14 -9.39 -17.64
CA GLN A 79 6.81 -8.10 -17.58
C GLN A 79 7.65 -7.95 -16.31
N VAL A 80 7.29 -8.63 -15.22
CA VAL A 80 7.94 -8.47 -13.91
C VAL A 80 9.46 -8.61 -14.00
N LEU A 81 9.94 -9.55 -14.80
CA LEU A 81 11.38 -9.85 -14.95
C LEU A 81 12.04 -9.19 -16.18
N THR A 82 11.26 -8.59 -17.08
CA THR A 82 11.75 -8.20 -18.42
C THR A 82 11.74 -6.70 -18.65
N VAL A 83 10.93 -5.93 -17.91
CA VAL A 83 10.84 -4.47 -18.08
C VAL A 83 11.35 -3.74 -16.83
N PRO A 84 11.93 -2.54 -16.96
CA PRO A 84 12.47 -1.78 -15.84
C PRO A 84 11.36 -1.03 -15.06
N TRP A 85 10.29 -1.73 -14.64
CA TRP A 85 9.15 -1.11 -13.97
C TRP A 85 9.48 -0.64 -12.54
N VAL A 86 10.42 -1.31 -11.87
CA VAL A 86 10.85 -1.05 -10.49
C VAL A 86 11.25 0.42 -10.28
N ASP A 87 11.92 1.01 -11.26
CA ASP A 87 12.40 2.38 -11.18
C ASP A 87 11.34 3.42 -11.61
N ASN A 88 10.25 2.96 -12.23
CA ASN A 88 9.24 3.82 -12.84
C ASN A 88 7.88 3.81 -12.11
N ALA A 89 7.72 2.96 -11.09
CA ALA A 89 6.51 2.88 -10.29
C ALA A 89 6.68 3.56 -8.93
N LEU A 90 5.59 4.16 -8.43
CA LEU A 90 5.50 4.67 -7.06
C LEU A 90 4.88 3.63 -6.12
N LEU A 91 3.82 2.97 -6.59
CA LEU A 91 3.02 2.00 -5.85
C LEU A 91 2.81 0.76 -6.72
N LEU A 92 2.97 -0.41 -6.11
CA LEU A 92 2.55 -1.68 -6.67
C LEU A 92 1.39 -2.24 -5.86
N ILE A 93 0.28 -2.50 -6.52
CA ILE A 93 -0.89 -3.18 -5.96
C ILE A 93 -0.81 -4.65 -6.38
N ILE A 94 -0.84 -5.56 -5.42
CA ILE A 94 -0.82 -7.01 -5.64
C ILE A 94 -2.21 -7.54 -5.29
N ALA A 95 -2.95 -8.03 -6.28
CA ALA A 95 -4.27 -8.65 -6.09
C ALA A 95 -4.27 -10.08 -6.66
N GLU A 96 -3.36 -10.90 -6.13
CA GLU A 96 -3.21 -12.32 -6.46
C GLU A 96 -3.32 -13.16 -5.19
N SER A 97 -4.30 -14.05 -5.17
CA SER A 97 -4.62 -14.95 -4.06
C SER A 97 -3.86 -16.27 -4.11
N GLU A 98 -3.26 -16.61 -5.25
CA GLU A 98 -2.36 -17.75 -5.42
C GLU A 98 -0.94 -17.43 -4.96
N PRO A 99 -0.10 -18.43 -4.64
CA PRO A 99 1.29 -18.21 -4.29
C PRO A 99 2.08 -17.54 -5.41
N ILE A 100 2.85 -16.52 -5.03
CA ILE A 100 3.72 -15.78 -5.95
C ILE A 100 5.06 -16.50 -6.04
N SER A 101 5.58 -16.68 -7.27
CA SER A 101 6.87 -17.32 -7.48
C SER A 101 8.03 -16.55 -6.84
N ASP A 102 9.07 -17.26 -6.39
CA ASP A 102 10.26 -16.66 -5.76
C ASP A 102 10.93 -15.60 -6.64
N ALA A 103 10.95 -15.81 -7.96
CA ALA A 103 11.54 -14.87 -8.91
C ALA A 103 10.78 -13.55 -8.95
N VAL A 104 9.44 -13.59 -8.97
CA VAL A 104 8.57 -12.41 -8.93
C VAL A 104 8.66 -11.73 -7.56
N SER A 105 8.59 -12.50 -6.49
CA SER A 105 8.71 -12.01 -5.11
C SER A 105 10.01 -11.23 -4.89
N LYS A 106 11.15 -11.73 -5.39
CA LYS A 106 12.43 -11.01 -5.34
C LYS A 106 12.40 -9.63 -6.01
N GLN A 107 11.67 -9.48 -7.13
CA GLN A 107 11.53 -8.16 -7.76
C GLN A 107 10.65 -7.21 -6.92
N PHE A 108 9.61 -7.73 -6.27
CA PHE A 108 8.76 -6.94 -5.38
C PHE A 108 9.54 -6.46 -4.14
N LEU A 109 10.37 -7.34 -3.56
CA LEU A 109 11.30 -6.96 -2.49
C LEU A 109 12.33 -5.92 -2.96
N ALA A 110 12.89 -6.07 -4.16
CA ALA A 110 13.83 -5.11 -4.74
C ALA A 110 13.17 -3.74 -5.01
N PHE A 111 11.88 -3.73 -5.33
CA PHE A 111 11.10 -2.50 -5.43
C PHE A 111 10.92 -1.81 -4.08
N MET A 112 10.58 -2.55 -3.03
CA MET A 112 10.48 -2.00 -1.68
C MET A 112 11.82 -1.49 -1.14
N SER A 113 12.93 -2.18 -1.40
CA SER A 113 14.26 -1.75 -0.93
C SER A 113 14.73 -0.44 -1.56
N LYS A 114 14.18 -0.06 -2.73
CA LYS A 114 14.39 1.24 -3.38
C LYS A 114 13.39 2.33 -2.94
N GLY A 115 12.59 2.07 -1.90
CA GLY A 115 11.59 2.99 -1.38
C GLY A 115 10.22 2.92 -2.08
N GLY A 116 10.01 1.93 -2.95
CA GLY A 116 8.70 1.63 -3.51
C GLY A 116 7.71 1.15 -2.45
N LYS A 117 6.41 1.39 -2.67
CA LYS A 117 5.35 0.99 -1.73
C LYS A 117 4.53 -0.15 -2.31
N ILE A 118 4.15 -1.13 -1.49
CA ILE A 118 3.29 -2.24 -1.90
C ILE A 118 1.98 -2.22 -1.12
N LEU A 119 0.87 -2.41 -1.83
CA LEU A 119 -0.45 -2.65 -1.26
C LEU A 119 -0.95 -4.04 -1.70
N GLY A 120 -1.11 -4.96 -0.76
CA GLY A 120 -1.70 -6.28 -1.03
C GLY A 120 -3.22 -6.26 -0.81
N LEU A 121 -3.99 -6.66 -1.83
CA LEU A 121 -5.44 -6.83 -1.75
C LEU A 121 -5.78 -8.33 -1.89
N SER A 122 -6.26 -8.93 -0.80
CA SER A 122 -6.51 -10.39 -0.74
C SER A 122 -5.31 -11.24 -1.20
N SER A 123 -4.09 -10.72 -1.00
CA SER A 123 -2.87 -11.32 -1.53
C SER A 123 -2.22 -12.30 -0.55
N THR A 124 -1.49 -13.28 -1.10
CA THR A 124 -0.59 -14.17 -0.35
C THR A 124 0.83 -13.61 -0.20
N PHE A 125 1.14 -12.48 -0.84
CA PHE A 125 2.46 -11.86 -0.72
C PHE A 125 2.75 -11.51 0.74
N THR A 126 3.92 -11.92 1.22
CA THR A 126 4.39 -11.66 2.58
C THR A 126 5.87 -11.28 2.54
N PHE A 127 6.32 -10.53 3.55
CA PHE A 127 7.70 -10.08 3.72
C PHE A 127 8.00 -9.86 5.20
N GLY A 128 9.28 -9.67 5.54
CA GLY A 128 9.71 -9.32 6.89
C GLY A 128 9.38 -10.39 7.92
N GLY A 129 9.56 -11.68 7.58
CA GLY A 129 9.40 -12.78 8.53
C GLY A 129 7.96 -13.05 8.96
N VAL A 130 6.96 -12.52 8.25
CA VAL A 130 5.57 -12.87 8.47
C VAL A 130 5.12 -13.88 7.43
N LYS A 131 4.30 -14.85 7.84
CA LYS A 131 3.62 -15.79 6.95
C LYS A 131 2.12 -15.69 7.16
N ILE A 132 1.36 -16.06 6.13
CA ILE A 132 -0.08 -16.23 6.23
C ILE A 132 -0.37 -17.71 6.47
N LYS A 133 -1.15 -17.99 7.52
CA LYS A 133 -1.67 -19.32 7.85
C LYS A 133 -3.18 -19.34 7.68
N SER A 134 -3.72 -20.55 7.60
CA SER A 134 -5.15 -20.80 7.44
C SER A 134 -5.68 -21.62 8.61
N LYS A 135 -6.86 -21.25 9.11
CA LYS A 135 -7.63 -21.95 10.14
C LYS A 135 -9.09 -22.06 9.67
N ASN A 136 -9.46 -23.25 9.22
CA ASN A 136 -10.79 -23.49 8.65
C ASN A 136 -11.91 -23.35 9.69
N GLU A 137 -11.61 -23.54 10.98
CA GLU A 137 -12.61 -23.48 12.05
C GLU A 137 -13.23 -22.08 12.21
N ILE A 138 -12.51 -21.02 11.83
CA ILE A 138 -12.97 -19.63 11.96
C ILE A 138 -13.49 -19.05 10.63
N MET A 139 -13.30 -19.76 9.51
CA MET A 139 -13.72 -19.31 8.19
C MET A 139 -15.24 -19.09 8.14
N ASP A 140 -15.66 -18.00 7.48
CA ASP A 140 -17.07 -17.61 7.31
C ASP A 140 -17.85 -17.41 8.62
N LYS A 141 -17.14 -17.27 9.75
CA LYS A 141 -17.72 -16.91 11.04
C LYS A 141 -17.45 -15.45 11.34
N ILE A 142 -18.43 -14.81 11.98
CA ILE A 142 -18.23 -13.48 12.55
C ILE A 142 -17.31 -13.62 13.76
N GLN A 143 -16.17 -12.94 13.70
CA GLN A 143 -15.18 -12.87 14.77
C GLN A 143 -15.06 -11.43 15.25
N THR A 144 -14.86 -11.24 16.55
CA THR A 144 -14.51 -9.94 17.10
C THR A 144 -13.02 -9.68 16.91
N LEU A 145 -12.68 -8.72 16.05
CA LEU A 145 -11.33 -8.19 15.89
C LEU A 145 -11.10 -7.10 16.93
N ILE A 146 -10.05 -7.27 17.73
CA ILE A 146 -9.54 -6.28 18.66
C ILE A 146 -8.32 -5.61 18.03
N PHE A 147 -8.34 -4.28 17.97
CA PHE A 147 -7.22 -3.45 17.53
C PHE A 147 -6.88 -2.43 18.62
N SER A 148 -5.59 -2.19 18.85
CA SER A 148 -5.14 -1.22 19.85
C SER A 148 -3.97 -0.41 19.29
N LYS A 149 -4.14 0.93 19.31
CA LYS A 149 -3.06 1.87 18.97
C LYS A 149 -2.14 2.14 20.17
N ASP A 150 -2.72 2.15 21.37
CA ASP A 150 -2.06 2.28 22.66
C ASP A 150 -2.75 1.40 23.72
N LYS A 151 -2.09 1.19 24.87
CA LYS A 151 -2.53 0.26 25.93
C LYS A 151 -3.93 0.53 26.48
N ASN A 152 -4.49 1.72 26.29
CA ASN A 152 -5.72 2.15 26.94
C ASN A 152 -6.88 2.35 25.95
N ASN A 153 -6.66 2.19 24.64
CA ASN A 153 -7.67 2.40 23.62
C ASN A 153 -7.81 1.18 22.72
N GLU A 154 -8.62 0.22 23.18
CA GLU A 154 -9.03 -0.95 22.39
C GLU A 154 -10.27 -0.62 21.55
N ILE A 155 -10.14 -0.80 20.24
CA ILE A 155 -11.24 -0.76 19.29
C ILE A 155 -11.66 -2.20 19.02
N LYS A 156 -12.96 -2.47 19.16
CA LYS A 156 -13.56 -3.77 18.85
C LYS A 156 -14.46 -3.63 17.63
N LEU A 157 -14.26 -4.49 16.65
CA LEU A 157 -15.10 -4.56 15.47
C LEU A 157 -15.46 -6.02 15.17
N ASN A 158 -16.65 -6.26 14.64
CA ASN A 158 -17.05 -7.59 14.20
C ASN A 158 -16.82 -7.71 12.70
N ALA A 159 -16.06 -8.74 12.29
CA ALA A 159 -15.73 -8.98 10.90
C ALA A 159 -16.00 -10.44 10.52
N LEU A 160 -16.38 -10.67 9.27
CA LEU A 160 -16.44 -12.02 8.69
C LEU A 160 -15.01 -12.50 8.45
N ALA A 161 -14.61 -13.58 9.12
CA ALA A 161 -13.25 -14.07 9.05
C ALA A 161 -12.99 -14.87 7.76
N SER A 162 -11.90 -14.54 7.06
CA SER A 162 -11.44 -15.24 5.86
C SER A 162 -10.80 -16.61 6.14
N GLY A 163 -10.68 -16.99 7.41
CA GLY A 163 -9.88 -18.13 7.82
C GLY A 163 -8.36 -17.89 7.78
N LYS A 164 -7.89 -16.71 7.35
CA LYS A 164 -6.46 -16.40 7.25
C LYS A 164 -6.00 -15.51 8.41
N PHE A 165 -4.79 -15.76 8.91
CA PHE A 165 -4.14 -14.98 9.97
C PHE A 165 -2.63 -14.94 9.76
N PHE A 166 -1.95 -13.98 10.39
CA PHE A 166 -0.51 -13.83 10.33
C PHE A 166 0.20 -14.67 11.39
N GLU A 167 1.37 -15.19 11.04
CA GLU A 167 2.27 -15.89 11.95
C GLU A 167 3.69 -15.35 11.75
N VAL A 168 4.39 -15.11 12.86
CA VAL A 168 5.79 -14.69 12.84
C VAL A 168 6.68 -15.91 12.66
N ASP A 169 7.51 -15.90 11.63
CA ASP A 169 8.55 -16.89 11.40
C ASP A 169 9.76 -16.60 12.32
N ILE A 170 9.85 -17.39 13.39
CA ILE A 170 10.87 -17.28 14.43
C ILE A 170 12.27 -17.68 13.90
N SER A 171 12.36 -18.27 12.71
CA SER A 171 13.64 -18.67 12.11
C SER A 171 14.46 -17.49 11.56
N GLU A 172 13.83 -16.34 11.32
CA GLU A 172 14.50 -15.15 10.80
C GLU A 172 14.79 -14.16 11.94
N LYS A 173 16.07 -13.83 12.17
CA LYS A 173 16.47 -12.75 13.09
C LYS A 173 16.08 -11.41 12.48
N LEU A 174 14.86 -10.96 12.75
CA LEU A 174 14.31 -9.72 12.22
C LEU A 174 13.96 -8.75 13.34
N ASN A 175 13.66 -7.51 12.93
CA ASN A 175 13.12 -6.48 13.80
C ASN A 175 11.90 -7.02 14.57
N PRO A 176 11.65 -6.53 15.79
CA PRO A 176 10.51 -6.97 16.58
C PRO A 176 9.20 -6.62 15.87
N ILE A 177 8.50 -7.65 15.39
CA ILE A 177 7.19 -7.52 14.76
C ILE A 177 6.16 -7.16 15.83
N LYS A 178 5.50 -6.01 15.67
CA LYS A 178 4.50 -5.54 16.63
C LYS A 178 3.11 -6.01 16.19
N ARG A 179 2.45 -6.78 17.04
CA ARG A 179 1.03 -7.10 16.87
C ARG A 179 0.18 -5.88 17.24
N LEU A 180 -0.59 -5.37 16.27
CA LEU A 180 -1.53 -4.26 16.46
C LEU A 180 -2.98 -4.72 16.61
N GLY A 181 -3.32 -5.90 16.08
CA GLY A 181 -4.68 -6.41 16.16
C GLY A 181 -4.79 -7.92 16.00
N TYR A 182 -5.85 -8.49 16.58
CA TYR A 182 -6.06 -9.92 16.70
C TYR A 182 -7.53 -10.28 16.87
N PHE A 183 -7.92 -11.51 16.53
CA PHE A 183 -9.24 -12.02 16.85
C PHE A 183 -9.37 -12.40 18.32
N ASP A 184 -10.52 -12.08 18.94
CA ASP A 184 -10.84 -12.41 20.32
C ASP A 184 -11.20 -13.89 20.50
N ASN A 185 -10.27 -14.76 20.14
CA ASN A 185 -10.34 -16.20 20.33
C ASN A 185 -9.22 -16.66 21.30
N PRO A 186 -9.23 -17.93 21.74
CA PRO A 186 -8.25 -18.44 22.70
C PRO A 186 -6.80 -18.26 22.23
N ASP A 187 -6.55 -18.44 20.94
CA ASP A 187 -5.22 -18.39 20.33
C ASP A 187 -4.76 -16.95 20.04
N LYS A 188 -5.68 -15.98 20.10
CA LYS A 188 -5.46 -14.56 19.79
C LYS A 188 -4.83 -14.37 18.40
N ASP A 189 -5.41 -15.05 17.40
CA ASP A 189 -4.94 -15.09 16.01
C ASP A 189 -4.64 -13.67 15.48
N MET A 190 -3.43 -13.48 14.93
CA MET A 190 -2.88 -12.16 14.57
C MET A 190 -3.45 -11.66 13.24
N MET A 191 -4.03 -10.46 13.23
CA MET A 191 -4.73 -9.91 12.06
C MET A 191 -4.12 -8.61 11.53
N ILE A 192 -3.45 -7.85 12.40
CA ILE A 192 -2.79 -6.59 12.04
C ILE A 192 -1.39 -6.61 12.65
N VAL A 193 -0.39 -6.41 11.80
CA VAL A 193 1.03 -6.43 12.15
C VAL A 193 1.72 -5.17 11.66
N ASP A 194 2.79 -4.80 12.34
CA ASP A 194 3.67 -3.69 12.01
C ASP A 194 5.13 -4.20 12.06
N LEU A 195 5.91 -3.86 11.03
CA LEU A 195 7.23 -4.46 10.71
C LEU A 195 8.36 -3.43 10.78
#